data_AF-A0A812T076-F1
#
_entry.id   AF-A0A812T076-F1
#
_cell.length_a   1.000
_cell.length_b   1.000
_cell.length_c   1.000
_cell.angle_alpha   90.00
_cell.angle_beta   90.00
_cell.angle_gamma   90.00
#
_symmetry.space_group_name_H-M   'P 1'
#
loop_
_entity.id
_entity.type
_entity.pdbx_description
1 polymer ?
#
loop_
_entity_poly.entity_id
_entity_poly.type
_entity_poly.pdbx_seq_one_letter_code
_entity_poly.pdbx_strand_id
1 'polypeptide(L)'
;MALKLSPFAAGSSAQLLRLVFLASLALSLERCLCWENSMMSMIPRARAQTLCRVLGGIEGKQFENEGCLQASDQQLGMLQELKNLASEQEALAHESGQSLDRKLQHLETSLEFIRYAEKHGADINVKGKAYARVSKGGVWWALRTNRQAFRKKEVKHIIITAFKAMGIAFGKKS
;
A
#
# COMPACT_ATOMS: atom_id res chain seq x y z
N MET A 1 34.33 -47.31 53.43
CA MET A 1 33.86 -47.41 52.03
C MET A 1 34.10 -46.07 51.37
N ALA A 2 35.15 -45.97 50.55
CA ALA A 2 35.56 -44.77 49.85
C ALA A 2 35.49 -45.06 48.33
N LEU A 3 34.64 -44.31 47.62
CA LEU A 3 34.49 -44.42 46.17
C LEU A 3 35.73 -43.85 45.48
N LYS A 4 36.57 -44.74 44.96
CA LYS A 4 37.67 -44.42 44.04
C LYS A 4 37.07 -43.90 42.72
N LEU A 5 37.37 -42.64 42.41
CA LEU A 5 37.24 -42.08 41.07
C LEU A 5 38.37 -42.61 40.20
N SER A 6 38.02 -43.29 39.11
CA SER A 6 38.95 -43.73 38.07
C SER A 6 39.07 -42.65 36.97
N PRO A 7 40.22 -42.57 36.29
CA PRO A 7 40.63 -41.40 35.53
C PRO A 7 40.03 -41.36 34.12
N PHE A 8 39.72 -40.14 33.66
CA PHE A 8 39.40 -39.84 32.28
C PHE A 8 40.57 -40.23 31.37
N ALA A 9 40.35 -41.22 30.51
CA ALA A 9 41.27 -41.59 29.45
C ALA A 9 41.39 -40.44 28.44
N ALA A 10 42.64 -40.13 28.08
CA ALA A 10 43.01 -39.14 27.09
C ALA A 10 42.45 -39.51 25.70
N GLY A 11 41.30 -38.92 25.36
CA GLY A 11 40.76 -38.92 24.00
C GLY A 11 41.57 -37.97 23.12
N SER A 12 42.16 -38.52 22.05
CA SER A 12 42.92 -37.79 21.02
C SER A 12 42.20 -36.51 20.57
N SER A 13 42.94 -35.43 20.31
CA SER A 13 42.44 -34.13 19.81
C SER A 13 41.54 -34.26 18.57
N ALA A 14 41.67 -35.34 17.81
CA ALA A 14 40.79 -35.68 16.69
C ALA A 14 39.35 -36.05 17.10
N GLN A 15 39.14 -36.60 18.30
CA GLN A 15 37.80 -36.92 18.83
C GLN A 15 37.08 -35.67 19.35
N LEU A 16 37.82 -34.74 19.97
CA LEU A 16 37.28 -33.44 20.36
C LEU A 16 36.89 -32.60 19.13
N LEU A 17 37.72 -32.59 18.07
CA LEU A 17 37.37 -31.94 16.81
C LEU A 17 36.15 -32.59 16.13
N ARG A 18 36.01 -33.91 16.17
CA ARG A 18 34.82 -34.61 15.66
C ARG A 18 33.55 -34.25 16.44
N LEU A 19 33.63 -34.12 17.76
CA LEU A 19 32.48 -33.69 18.58
C LEU A 19 32.09 -32.23 18.31
N VAL A 20 33.06 -31.33 18.13
CA VAL A 20 32.79 -29.93 17.77
C VAL A 20 32.21 -29.82 16.35
N PHE A 21 32.69 -30.63 15.40
CA PHE A 21 32.17 -30.64 14.03
C PHE A 21 30.75 -31.22 13.96
N LEU A 22 30.45 -32.28 14.71
CA LEU A 22 29.09 -32.84 14.81
C LEU A 22 28.12 -31.88 15.53
N ALA A 23 28.56 -31.16 16.56
CA ALA A 23 27.75 -30.11 17.19
C ALA A 23 27.44 -28.94 16.25
N SER A 24 28.40 -28.58 15.37
CA SER A 24 28.23 -27.50 14.39
C SER A 24 27.31 -27.90 13.22
N LEU A 25 27.32 -29.18 12.84
CA LEU A 25 26.38 -29.75 11.87
C LEU A 25 24.96 -29.87 12.43
N ALA A 26 24.80 -30.23 13.71
CA ALA A 26 23.49 -30.28 14.37
C ALA A 26 22.84 -28.87 14.45
N LEU A 27 23.63 -27.84 14.75
CA LEU A 27 23.18 -26.44 14.76
C LEU A 27 22.88 -25.87 13.35
N SER A 28 23.49 -26.43 12.30
CA SER A 28 23.20 -26.04 10.91
C SER A 28 22.00 -26.78 10.32
N LEU A 29 21.71 -28.01 10.78
CA LEU A 29 20.54 -28.77 10.36
C LEU A 29 19.23 -28.30 11.03
N GLU A 30 19.29 -27.75 12.25
CA GLU A 30 18.12 -27.07 12.84
C GLU A 30 17.73 -25.78 12.10
N ARG A 31 18.64 -25.19 11.31
CA ARG A 31 18.34 -24.01 10.48
C ARG A 31 17.79 -24.33 9.08
N CYS A 32 17.76 -25.61 8.67
CA CYS A 32 17.27 -26.02 7.35
C CYS A 32 15.94 -26.80 7.37
N LEU A 33 15.34 -27.06 8.55
CA LEU A 33 14.03 -27.73 8.67
C LEU A 33 12.90 -26.82 9.16
N CYS A 34 13.08 -25.49 9.08
CA CYS A 34 12.01 -24.50 9.30
C CYS A 34 11.52 -23.84 7.99
N TRP A 35 11.75 -24.49 6.85
CA TRP A 35 11.19 -24.11 5.57
C TRP A 35 10.23 -25.22 5.14
N GLU A 36 8.95 -24.88 4.99
CA GLU A 36 7.83 -25.73 4.55
C GLU A 36 7.19 -26.64 5.62
N ASN A 37 6.30 -26.09 6.44
CA ASN A 37 4.86 -26.07 6.11
C ASN A 37 3.97 -25.63 7.28
N SER A 38 2.86 -24.99 6.89
CA SER A 38 1.62 -24.80 7.65
C SER A 38 1.59 -23.60 8.60
N MET A 39 1.01 -22.49 8.17
CA MET A 39 -0.40 -22.18 8.44
C MET A 39 -0.76 -22.31 9.93
N MET A 40 -0.38 -21.34 10.75
CA MET A 40 -1.21 -20.81 11.84
C MET A 40 -0.57 -19.52 12.36
N SER A 41 -0.79 -18.43 11.61
CA SER A 41 -0.62 -17.09 12.17
C SER A 41 -1.81 -16.82 13.09
N MET A 42 -1.68 -17.20 14.37
CA MET A 42 -2.48 -16.61 15.43
C MET A 42 -1.96 -15.20 15.67
N ILE A 43 -2.53 -14.23 14.94
CA ILE A 43 -2.52 -12.83 15.38
C ILE A 43 -3.61 -12.70 16.45
N PRO A 44 -3.27 -12.37 17.71
CA PRO A 44 -4.28 -11.97 18.67
C PRO A 44 -4.88 -10.64 18.20
N ARG A 45 -6.21 -10.59 18.16
CA ARG A 45 -7.03 -9.39 17.93
C ARG A 45 -6.57 -8.22 18.81
N ALA A 46 -5.78 -7.31 18.26
CA ALA A 46 -5.89 -5.89 18.58
C ALA A 46 -7.03 -5.30 17.73
N ARG A 47 -8.27 -5.45 18.22
CA ARG A 47 -9.39 -4.63 17.77
C ARG A 47 -9.13 -3.20 18.23
N ALA A 48 -8.67 -2.34 17.31
CA ALA A 48 -9.04 -0.92 17.18
C ALA A 48 -7.97 -0.15 16.36
N GLN A 49 -8.18 -0.02 15.04
CA GLN A 49 -7.79 1.14 14.20
C GLN A 49 -8.00 0.92 12.68
N THR A 50 -8.87 -0.02 12.26
CA THR A 50 -9.09 -0.35 10.84
C THR A 50 -10.04 0.62 10.11
N LEU A 51 -9.76 1.93 10.11
CA LEU A 51 -10.58 2.91 9.39
C LEU A 51 -9.76 4.12 8.89
N CYS A 52 -8.90 3.95 7.89
CA CYS A 52 -8.56 4.98 6.88
C CYS A 52 -7.51 4.43 5.90
N ARG A 53 -7.92 3.81 4.78
CA ARG A 53 -7.03 3.58 3.64
C ARG A 53 -7.79 3.82 2.35
N VAL A 54 -7.87 5.08 1.95
CA VAL A 54 -8.13 5.45 0.55
C VAL A 54 -6.79 5.26 -0.15
N LEU A 55 -6.69 4.35 -1.12
CA LEU A 55 -5.42 4.02 -1.77
C LEU A 55 -5.37 4.64 -3.16
N GLY A 56 -4.22 5.19 -3.54
CA GLY A 56 -3.95 5.74 -4.86
C GLY A 56 -2.71 5.12 -5.48
N GLY A 57 -2.49 5.38 -6.77
CA GLY A 57 -1.24 5.00 -7.41
C GLY A 57 -1.08 5.54 -8.82
N ILE A 58 0.16 5.47 -9.28
CA ILE A 58 0.63 5.86 -10.62
C ILE A 58 1.45 4.68 -11.13
N GLU A 59 1.18 4.21 -12.35
CA GLU A 59 1.86 3.11 -13.08
C GLU A 59 2.97 2.37 -12.31
N GLY A 60 2.61 1.23 -11.70
CA GLY A 60 3.56 0.36 -10.98
C GLY A 60 3.83 0.75 -9.52
N LYS A 61 3.40 1.93 -9.05
CA LYS A 61 3.59 2.41 -7.67
C LYS A 61 2.25 2.64 -6.95
N GLN A 62 2.17 2.31 -5.66
CA GLN A 62 0.97 2.45 -4.82
C GLN A 62 1.27 3.36 -3.62
N PHE A 63 0.29 4.12 -3.14
CA PHE A 63 0.39 4.91 -1.92
C PHE A 63 -0.94 4.99 -1.15
N GLU A 64 -0.86 5.25 0.15
CA GLU A 64 -2.01 5.32 1.05
C GLU A 64 -2.35 6.77 1.40
N ASN A 65 -3.61 7.15 1.29
CA ASN A 65 -4.14 8.44 1.74
C ASN A 65 -4.62 8.31 3.20
N GLU A 66 -3.62 8.51 4.07
CA GLU A 66 -3.61 8.98 5.46
C GLU A 66 -4.71 8.60 6.48
N GLY A 67 -4.34 7.62 7.31
CA GLY A 67 -4.46 7.65 8.77
C GLY A 67 -3.19 7.20 9.51
N CYS A 68 -2.15 6.76 8.77
CA CYS A 68 -0.83 6.37 9.27
C CYS A 68 0.23 7.25 8.61
N LEU A 69 0.29 8.53 8.98
CA LEU A 69 1.44 9.38 8.67
C LEU A 69 2.64 8.89 9.48
N GLN A 70 3.32 7.86 8.96
CA GLN A 70 4.78 7.87 9.01
C GLN A 70 5.20 8.32 7.62
N ALA A 71 5.50 9.61 7.50
CA ALA A 71 6.01 10.20 6.28
C ALA A 71 7.34 9.52 5.94
N SER A 72 7.27 8.46 5.14
CA SER A 72 8.46 7.94 4.47
C SER A 72 8.71 8.83 3.25
N ASP A 73 9.99 9.08 2.95
CA ASP A 73 10.40 9.91 1.81
C ASP A 73 9.78 9.44 0.48
N GLN A 74 9.48 8.13 0.37
CA GLN A 74 8.78 7.54 -0.77
C GLN A 74 7.35 8.07 -0.94
N GLN A 75 6.58 8.29 0.13
CA GLN A 75 5.20 8.78 0.02
C GLN A 75 5.14 10.26 -0.38
N LEU A 76 6.06 11.06 0.14
CA LEU A 76 6.20 12.47 -0.24
C LEU A 76 6.55 12.62 -1.72
N GLY A 77 7.48 11.80 -2.22
CA GLY A 77 7.84 11.76 -3.65
C GLY A 77 6.64 11.44 -4.55
N MET A 78 5.82 10.46 -4.16
CA MET A 78 4.63 10.06 -4.92
C MET A 78 3.53 11.12 -4.97
N LEU A 79 3.27 11.81 -3.85
CA LEU A 79 2.29 12.90 -3.83
C LEU A 79 2.77 14.07 -4.70
N GLN A 80 4.07 14.34 -4.72
CA GLN A 80 4.65 15.35 -5.60
C GLN A 80 4.52 14.95 -7.07
N GLU A 81 4.79 13.68 -7.41
CA GLU A 81 4.61 13.14 -8.76
C GLU A 81 3.15 13.29 -9.22
N LEU A 82 2.17 12.98 -8.36
CA LEU A 82 0.75 13.19 -8.65
C LEU A 82 0.41 14.66 -8.93
N LYS A 83 0.96 15.58 -8.14
CA LYS A 83 0.76 17.03 -8.36
C LYS A 83 1.33 17.48 -9.69
N ASN A 84 2.52 16.99 -10.05
CA ASN A 84 3.15 17.32 -11.34
C ASN A 84 2.27 16.85 -12.50
N LEU A 85 1.80 15.60 -12.48
CA LEU A 85 0.88 15.08 -13.51
C LEU A 85 -0.43 15.87 -13.57
N ALA A 86 -0.97 16.28 -12.42
CA ALA A 86 -2.17 17.11 -12.37
C ALA A 86 -1.95 18.48 -13.03
N SER A 87 -0.79 19.10 -12.80
CA SER A 87 -0.41 20.37 -13.42
C SER A 87 -0.18 20.25 -14.93
N GLU A 88 0.46 19.18 -15.37
CA GLU A 88 0.65 18.89 -16.80
C GLU A 88 -0.69 18.73 -17.53
N GLN A 89 -1.61 17.94 -16.97
CA GLN A 89 -2.95 17.76 -17.53
C GLN A 89 -3.75 19.07 -17.53
N GLU A 90 -3.58 19.93 -16.52
CA GLU A 90 -4.21 21.24 -16.47
C GLU A 90 -3.69 22.18 -17.57
N ALA A 91 -2.38 22.15 -17.86
CA ALA A 91 -1.78 22.90 -18.96
C ALA A 91 -2.31 22.40 -20.32
N LEU A 92 -2.31 21.08 -20.54
CA LEU A 92 -2.85 20.47 -21.78
C LEU A 92 -4.33 20.79 -21.99
N ALA A 93 -5.12 20.74 -20.91
CA ALA A 93 -6.52 21.12 -20.94
C ALA A 93 -6.70 22.60 -21.33
N HIS A 94 -5.89 23.49 -20.75
CA HIS A 94 -5.92 24.92 -21.06
C HIS A 94 -5.59 25.19 -22.54
N GLU A 95 -4.54 24.57 -23.08
CA GLU A 95 -4.18 24.66 -24.51
C GLU A 95 -5.29 24.15 -25.43
N SER A 96 -6.02 23.13 -24.97
CA SER A 96 -7.18 22.55 -25.69
C SER A 96 -8.49 23.34 -25.50
N GLY A 97 -8.45 24.51 -24.84
CA GLY A 97 -9.63 25.35 -24.57
C GLY A 97 -10.59 24.77 -23.52
N GLN A 98 -10.15 23.79 -22.74
CA GLN A 98 -10.90 23.20 -21.64
C GLN A 98 -10.58 23.91 -20.32
N SER A 99 -11.45 23.72 -19.34
CA SER A 99 -11.23 24.22 -17.98
C SER A 99 -11.71 23.22 -16.94
N LEU A 100 -11.26 23.40 -15.70
CA LEU A 100 -11.68 22.59 -14.56
C LEU A 100 -13.21 22.62 -14.41
N ASP A 101 -13.85 21.45 -14.34
CA ASP A 101 -15.28 21.35 -14.08
C ASP A 101 -15.58 21.80 -12.64
N ARG A 102 -16.34 22.89 -12.51
CA ARG A 102 -16.74 23.44 -11.21
C ARG A 102 -17.54 22.43 -10.37
N LYS A 103 -18.26 21.51 -11.01
CA LYS A 103 -19.04 20.46 -10.33
C LYS A 103 -18.16 19.61 -9.41
N LEU A 104 -16.90 19.39 -9.78
CA LEU A 104 -15.97 18.58 -9.01
C LEU A 104 -15.75 19.13 -7.59
N GLN A 105 -15.80 20.44 -7.41
CA GLN A 105 -15.67 21.09 -6.11
C GLN A 105 -16.91 20.93 -5.23
N HIS A 106 -18.06 20.61 -5.80
CA HIS A 106 -19.32 20.44 -5.08
C HIS A 106 -19.61 18.98 -4.70
N LEU A 107 -18.83 18.01 -5.18
CA LEU A 107 -19.01 16.60 -4.81
C LEU A 107 -18.62 16.39 -3.34
N GLU A 108 -19.45 15.67 -2.59
CA GLU A 108 -19.28 15.49 -1.14
C GLU A 108 -19.00 14.04 -0.75
N THR A 109 -19.42 13.08 -1.57
CA THR A 109 -19.37 11.65 -1.25
C THR A 109 -18.51 10.85 -2.22
N SER A 110 -17.93 9.74 -1.74
CA SER A 110 -17.13 8.83 -2.59
C SER A 110 -17.92 8.32 -3.81
N LEU A 111 -19.22 8.02 -3.63
CA LEU A 111 -20.08 7.56 -4.71
C LEU A 111 -20.29 8.62 -5.81
N GLU A 112 -20.37 9.90 -5.45
CA GLU A 112 -20.47 10.99 -6.43
C GLU A 112 -19.20 11.12 -7.26
N PHE A 113 -18.03 10.98 -6.64
CA PHE A 113 -16.75 10.95 -7.36
C PHE A 113 -16.65 9.74 -8.31
N ILE A 114 -17.11 8.55 -7.90
CA ILE A 114 -17.14 7.37 -8.78
C ILE A 114 -18.02 7.64 -10.01
N ARG A 115 -19.25 8.14 -9.81
CA ARG A 115 -20.20 8.45 -10.90
C ARG A 115 -19.68 9.56 -11.81
N TYR A 116 -19.01 10.56 -11.23
CA TYR A 116 -18.34 11.59 -12.01
C TYR A 116 -17.26 10.96 -12.89
N ALA A 117 -16.38 10.13 -12.33
CA ALA A 117 -15.29 9.53 -13.10
C ALA A 117 -15.80 8.63 -14.24
N GLU A 118 -16.82 7.82 -13.98
CA GLU A 118 -17.48 6.98 -14.98
C GLU A 118 -18.00 7.80 -16.16
N LYS A 119 -18.73 8.90 -15.90
CA LYS A 119 -19.25 9.79 -16.95
C LYS A 119 -18.13 10.44 -17.79
N HIS A 120 -16.95 10.63 -17.20
CA HIS A 120 -15.79 11.24 -17.87
C HIS A 120 -14.81 10.19 -18.43
N GLY A 121 -15.28 8.95 -18.60
CA GLY A 121 -14.57 7.89 -19.31
C GLY A 121 -13.36 7.37 -18.53
N ALA A 122 -13.43 7.34 -17.20
CA ALA A 122 -12.50 6.55 -16.39
C ALA A 122 -12.96 5.10 -16.31
N ASP A 123 -12.02 4.18 -16.23
CA ASP A 123 -12.28 2.77 -15.98
C ASP A 123 -12.65 2.56 -14.51
N ILE A 124 -13.78 1.91 -14.27
CA ILE A 124 -14.27 1.61 -12.91
C ILE A 124 -14.23 0.10 -12.68
N ASN A 125 -13.37 -0.34 -11.77
CA ASN A 125 -13.31 -1.73 -11.33
C ASN A 125 -13.79 -1.86 -9.88
N VAL A 126 -14.97 -2.44 -9.68
CA VAL A 126 -15.55 -2.66 -8.36
C VAL A 126 -14.92 -3.88 -7.69
N LYS A 127 -14.17 -3.66 -6.62
CA LYS A 127 -13.53 -4.71 -5.82
C LYS A 127 -14.38 -5.03 -4.60
N GLY A 128 -15.22 -6.06 -4.73
CA GLY A 128 -16.17 -6.47 -3.70
C GLY A 128 -17.25 -5.42 -3.44
N LYS A 129 -17.89 -5.45 -2.27
CA LYS A 129 -19.02 -4.54 -1.96
C LYS A 129 -18.61 -3.16 -1.45
N ALA A 130 -17.33 -2.95 -1.11
CA ALA A 130 -16.91 -1.80 -0.30
C ALA A 130 -16.11 -0.73 -1.07
N TYR A 131 -15.45 -1.09 -2.18
CA TYR A 131 -14.55 -0.18 -2.88
C TYR A 131 -14.64 -0.31 -4.40
N ALA A 132 -14.48 0.81 -5.09
CA ALA A 132 -14.29 0.89 -6.53
C ALA A 132 -12.93 1.52 -6.83
N ARG A 133 -12.17 0.91 -7.72
CA ARG A 133 -10.96 1.48 -8.29
C ARG A 133 -11.35 2.27 -9.52
N VAL A 134 -11.09 3.56 -9.50
CA VAL A 134 -11.16 4.47 -10.64
C VAL A 134 -9.78 4.53 -11.27
N SER A 135 -9.66 4.42 -12.58
CA SER A 135 -8.37 4.58 -13.27
C SER A 135 -8.50 5.22 -14.64
N LYS A 136 -7.51 6.05 -15.00
CA LYS A 136 -7.32 6.58 -16.36
C LYS A 136 -5.92 7.16 -16.48
N GLY A 137 -5.31 7.06 -17.67
CA GLY A 137 -4.02 7.69 -17.97
C GLY A 137 -2.91 7.28 -17.00
N GLY A 138 -2.83 5.99 -16.66
CA GLY A 138 -1.79 5.45 -15.76
C GLY A 138 -2.01 5.75 -14.27
N VAL A 139 -2.97 6.60 -13.91
CA VAL A 139 -3.32 6.95 -12.53
C VAL A 139 -4.54 6.16 -12.07
N TRP A 140 -4.55 5.72 -10.82
CA TRP A 140 -5.71 5.06 -10.22
C TRP A 140 -5.98 5.52 -8.79
N TRP A 141 -7.25 5.44 -8.37
CA TRP A 141 -7.71 5.83 -7.05
C TRP A 141 -8.81 4.90 -6.54
N ALA A 142 -8.72 4.45 -5.30
CA ALA A 142 -9.73 3.61 -4.65
C ALA A 142 -10.69 4.45 -3.81
N LEU A 143 -11.98 4.40 -4.16
CA LEU A 143 -13.06 5.11 -3.49
C LEU A 143 -14.02 4.11 -2.85
N ARG A 144 -14.66 4.49 -1.74
CA ARG A 144 -15.72 3.67 -1.15
C ARG A 144 -16.97 3.72 -2.01
N THR A 145 -17.65 2.57 -2.16
CA THR A 145 -18.89 2.45 -2.95
C THR A 145 -20.13 2.92 -2.19
N ASN A 146 -20.00 3.24 -0.89
CA ASN A 146 -21.10 3.79 -0.09
C ASN A 146 -21.16 5.33 -0.21
N ARG A 147 -22.25 5.92 0.29
CA ARG A 147 -22.46 7.39 0.32
C ARG A 147 -21.67 8.08 1.44
N GLN A 148 -20.49 7.57 1.79
CA GLN A 148 -19.69 8.18 2.85
C GLN A 148 -19.16 9.54 2.39
N ALA A 149 -19.52 10.58 3.15
CA ALA A 149 -18.98 11.92 2.99
C ALA A 149 -17.51 11.99 3.45
N PHE A 150 -16.73 12.85 2.82
CA PHE A 150 -15.36 13.12 3.27
C PHE A 150 -15.37 13.95 4.55
N ARG A 151 -14.85 13.38 5.64
CA ARG A 151 -14.74 14.08 6.93
C ARG A 151 -13.64 15.15 6.94
N LYS A 152 -12.65 15.00 6.07
CA LYS A 152 -11.43 15.80 5.99
C LYS A 152 -11.34 16.49 4.63
N LYS A 153 -11.11 17.81 4.62
CA LYS A 153 -10.99 18.60 3.39
C LYS A 153 -9.76 18.17 2.57
N GLU A 154 -8.70 17.73 3.25
CA GLU A 154 -7.45 17.28 2.61
C GLU A 154 -7.68 16.06 1.72
N VAL A 155 -8.51 15.11 2.18
CA VAL A 155 -8.84 13.89 1.41
C VAL A 155 -9.54 14.26 0.11
N LYS A 156 -10.51 15.17 0.17
CA LYS A 156 -11.21 15.67 -1.02
C LYS A 156 -10.24 16.36 -1.98
N HIS A 157 -9.35 17.19 -1.46
CA HIS A 157 -8.35 17.89 -2.28
C HIS A 157 -7.45 16.90 -3.02
N ILE A 158 -6.95 15.86 -2.35
CA ILE A 158 -6.09 14.84 -2.97
C ILE A 158 -6.85 14.05 -4.05
N ILE A 159 -8.12 13.71 -3.81
CA ILE A 159 -8.95 13.04 -4.83
C ILE A 159 -9.12 13.92 -6.06
N ILE A 160 -9.38 15.22 -5.87
CA ILE A 160 -9.48 16.19 -6.97
C ILE A 160 -8.16 16.25 -7.75
N THR A 161 -7.02 16.27 -7.06
CA THR A 161 -5.69 16.23 -7.70
C THR A 161 -5.50 14.95 -8.51
N ALA A 162 -5.92 13.79 -7.99
CA ALA A 162 -5.88 12.54 -8.75
C ALA A 162 -6.76 12.59 -10.01
N PHE A 163 -7.95 13.20 -9.92
CA PHE A 163 -8.86 13.35 -11.06
C PHE A 163 -8.32 14.32 -12.11
N LYS A 164 -7.58 15.36 -11.69
CA LYS A 164 -6.80 16.21 -12.59
C LYS A 164 -5.71 15.41 -13.30
N ALA A 165 -4.91 14.65 -12.55
CA ALA A 165 -3.84 13.81 -13.10
C ALA A 165 -4.35 12.74 -14.06
N MET A 166 -5.56 12.21 -13.83
CA MET A 166 -6.27 11.30 -14.75
C MET A 166 -6.81 11.99 -16.03
N GLY A 167 -6.79 13.32 -16.11
CA GLY A 167 -7.38 14.08 -17.21
C GLY A 167 -8.91 14.05 -17.27
N ILE A 168 -9.59 13.67 -16.18
CA ILE A 168 -11.08 13.58 -16.13
C ILE A 168 -11.72 14.80 -15.47
N ALA A 169 -10.92 15.67 -14.86
CA ALA A 169 -11.40 16.88 -14.19
C ALA A 169 -11.73 18.03 -15.15
N PHE A 170 -11.39 17.91 -16.44
CA PHE A 170 -11.49 19.00 -17.40
C PHE A 170 -12.61 18.75 -18.42
N GLY A 171 -13.29 19.82 -18.81
CA GLY A 171 -14.34 19.80 -19.82
C GLY A 171 -14.33 21.08 -20.65
N LYS A 172 -15.01 21.06 -21.80
CA LYS A 172 -15.22 22.27 -22.61
C LYS A 172 -15.94 23.32 -21.76
N LYS A 173 -15.50 24.57 -21.83
CA LYS A 173 -16.24 25.71 -21.27
C LYS A 173 -17.66 25.66 -21.82
N SER A 174 -18.64 25.38 -20.94
CA SER A 174 -20.06 25.57 -21.24
C SER A 174 -20.42 27.04 -21.05
#